data_AF-A0A521KZ25-F1
#
_entry.id   AF-A0A521KZ25-F1
#
_cell.length_a   1.000
_cell.length_b   1.000
_cell.length_c   1.000
_cell.angle_alpha   90.00
_cell.angle_beta   90.00
_cell.angle_gamma   90.00
#
_symmetry.space_group_name_H-M   'P 1'
#
loop_
_entity.id
_entity.type
_entity.pdbx_description
1 polymer ?
#
loop_
_entity_poly.entity_id
_entity_poly.type
_entity_poly.pdbx_seq_one_letter_code
_entity_poly.pdbx_strand_id
1 'polypeptide(L)' 'MTNDIVIQASPTVPVQEQRVEIVERKGKGHPDTICDAVAERISIELSRAYQKAFGRILHHNIDKGMLVAGQVDCRLGG' A
#
# COMPACT_ATOMS: atom_id res chain seq x y z
N MET A 1 3.87 -31.01 -8.14
CA MET A 1 3.91 -29.74 -8.91
C MET A 1 5.36 -29.32 -8.94
N THR A 2 6.00 -29.34 -10.12
CA THR A 2 7.33 -28.76 -10.31
C THR A 2 7.17 -27.25 -10.36
N ASN A 3 7.94 -26.52 -9.55
CA ASN A 3 7.98 -25.07 -9.63
C ASN A 3 8.74 -24.67 -10.89
N ASP A 4 8.06 -24.04 -11.83
CA ASP A 4 8.67 -23.52 -13.05
C ASP A 4 9.40 -22.21 -12.75
N ILE A 5 10.66 -22.34 -12.32
CA ILE A 5 11.57 -21.21 -12.11
C ILE A 5 12.45 -21.07 -13.33
N VAL A 6 12.34 -19.93 -14.03
CA VAL A 6 13.17 -19.59 -15.18
C VAL A 6 14.13 -18.48 -14.79
N ILE A 7 15.43 -18.70 -15.02
CA ILE A 7 16.50 -17.72 -14.79
C ILE A 7 17.06 -17.31 -16.15
N GLN A 8 17.12 -16.01 -16.40
CA GLN A 8 17.67 -15.44 -17.64
C GLN A 8 18.40 -14.13 -17.36
N ALA A 9 19.37 -13.80 -18.20
CA ALA A 9 20.04 -12.50 -18.15
C ALA A 9 19.07 -11.38 -18.56
N SER A 10 19.12 -10.24 -17.85
CA SER A 10 18.31 -9.08 -18.23
C SER A 10 18.91 -8.37 -19.44
N PRO A 11 18.14 -8.07 -20.49
CA PRO A 11 18.62 -7.27 -21.62
C PRO A 11 18.62 -5.76 -21.34
N THR A 12 18.12 -5.32 -20.17
CA THR A 12 17.97 -3.91 -19.83
C THR A 12 19.25 -3.30 -19.28
N VAL A 13 19.55 -2.06 -19.68
CA VAL A 13 20.61 -1.24 -19.06
C VAL A 13 20.27 -0.99 -17.57
N PRO A 14 21.21 -1.21 -16.64
CA PRO A 14 21.01 -0.92 -15.21
C PRO A 14 20.50 0.51 -14.98
N VAL A 15 19.57 0.70 -14.04
CA VAL A 15 18.93 2.01 -13.78
C VAL A 15 19.98 3.10 -13.51
N GLN A 16 21.04 2.76 -12.79
CA GLN A 16 22.15 3.64 -12.43
C GLN A 16 22.99 4.09 -13.63
N GLU A 17 22.92 3.36 -14.76
CA GLU A 17 23.62 3.67 -16.01
C GLU A 17 22.71 4.42 -17.02
N GLN A 18 21.43 4.62 -16.68
CA GLN A 18 20.52 5.38 -17.53
C GLN A 18 20.78 6.89 -17.43
N ARG A 19 20.42 7.63 -18.48
CA ARG A 19 20.67 9.07 -18.57
C ARG A 19 19.89 9.90 -17.54
N VAL A 20 18.71 9.44 -17.12
CA VAL A 20 17.79 10.16 -16.22
C VAL A 20 17.09 9.15 -15.31
N GLU A 21 16.98 9.48 -14.03
CA GLU A 21 16.22 8.73 -13.03
C GLU A 21 15.33 9.71 -12.23
N ILE A 22 14.08 9.32 -11.97
CA ILE A 22 13.14 10.09 -11.14
C ILE A 22 12.52 9.14 -10.11
N VAL A 23 12.53 9.55 -8.84
CA VAL A 23 12.00 8.78 -7.72
C VAL A 23 11.07 9.66 -6.88
N GLU A 24 9.91 9.15 -6.52
CA GLU A 24 8.95 9.81 -5.63
C GLU A 24 8.67 8.92 -4.41
N ARG A 25 8.50 9.54 -3.24
CA ARG A 25 7.98 8.88 -2.03
C ARG A 25 6.91 9.74 -1.37
N LYS A 26 5.71 9.18 -1.24
CA LYS A 26 4.63 9.75 -0.44
C LYS A 26 4.87 9.50 1.05
N GLY A 27 4.88 10.58 1.83
CA GLY A 27 5.14 10.53 3.28
C GLY A 27 3.94 9.99 4.06
N LYS A 28 4.14 9.66 5.35
CA LYS A 28 3.08 9.09 6.21
C LYS A 28 1.81 9.94 6.32
N GLY A 29 1.94 11.27 6.21
CA GLY A 29 0.81 12.20 6.25
C GLY A 29 0.18 12.50 4.89
N HIS A 30 0.73 11.93 3.80
CA HIS A 30 0.14 12.10 2.48
C HIS A 30 -1.24 11.41 2.45
N PRO A 31 -2.30 12.05 1.92
CA PRO A 31 -3.66 11.48 1.87
C PRO A 31 -3.71 10.05 1.34
N ASP A 32 -3.03 9.78 0.21
CA ASP A 32 -2.98 8.42 -0.36
C ASP A 32 -2.32 7.40 0.57
N THR A 33 -1.20 7.74 1.21
CA THR A 33 -0.54 6.84 2.18
C THR A 33 -1.42 6.57 3.39
N ILE A 34 -2.23 7.56 3.81
CA ILE A 34 -3.23 7.37 4.86
C ILE A 34 -4.31 6.39 4.39
N CYS A 35 -4.85 6.55 3.17
CA CYS A 35 -5.80 5.60 2.59
C CYS A 35 -5.26 4.18 2.57
N ASP A 36 -4.04 3.98 2.06
CA ASP A 36 -3.38 2.67 1.98
C ASP A 36 -3.23 2.05 3.36
N ALA A 37 -2.76 2.82 4.34
CA ALA A 37 -2.54 2.34 5.70
C ALA A 37 -3.85 1.96 6.41
N VAL A 38 -4.93 2.73 6.19
CA VAL A 38 -6.25 2.43 6.74
C VAL A 38 -6.84 1.17 6.10
N ALA A 39 -6.77 1.07 4.77
CA ALA A 39 -7.24 -0.09 4.01
C ALA A 39 -6.56 -1.39 4.48
N GLU A 40 -5.23 -1.38 4.57
CA GLU A 40 -4.43 -2.49 5.10
C GLU A 40 -4.81 -2.83 6.54
N ARG A 41 -4.96 -1.80 7.40
CA ARG A 41 -5.29 -2.05 8.81
C ARG A 41 -6.67 -2.69 8.97
N ILE A 42 -7.65 -2.29 8.15
CA ILE A 42 -8.97 -2.92 8.15
C ILE A 42 -8.85 -4.38 7.71
N SER A 43 -8.10 -4.68 6.64
CA SER A 43 -7.86 -6.04 6.15
C SER A 43 -7.28 -6.95 7.24
N ILE A 44 -6.24 -6.48 7.95
CA ILE A 44 -5.61 -7.21 9.06
C ILE A 44 -6.60 -7.49 10.19
N GLU A 45 -7.32 -6.47 10.66
CA GLU A 45 -8.23 -6.65 11.81
C GLU A 45 -9.46 -7.48 11.43
N LEU A 46 -9.96 -7.35 10.19
CA LEU A 46 -11.05 -8.19 9.68
C LEU A 46 -10.62 -9.66 9.56
N SER A 47 -9.40 -9.92 9.08
CA SER A 47 -8.81 -11.26 9.05
C SER A 47 -8.73 -11.88 10.44
N ARG A 48 -8.28 -11.10 11.44
CA ARG A 48 -8.23 -11.56 12.85
C ARG A 48 -9.62 -11.83 13.41
N ALA A 49 -10.59 -10.95 13.13
CA ALA A 49 -11.96 -11.13 13.54
C ALA A 49 -12.56 -12.41 12.93
N TYR A 50 -12.33 -12.66 11.65
CA TYR A 50 -12.76 -13.89 10.99
C TYR A 50 -12.10 -15.14 11.57
N GLN A 51 -10.79 -15.09 11.80
CA GLN A 51 -10.09 -16.21 12.42
C GLN A 51 -10.66 -16.54 13.82
N LYS A 52 -10.97 -15.52 14.62
CA LYS A 52 -11.55 -15.67 15.97
C LYS A 52 -12.98 -16.22 15.92
N ALA A 53 -13.81 -15.76 14.99
CA ALA A 53 -15.24 -16.11 14.94
C ALA A 53 -15.54 -17.40 14.15
N PHE A 54 -14.76 -17.68 13.11
CA PHE A 54 -15.05 -18.74 12.13
C PHE A 54 -13.92 -19.76 12.00
N GLY A 55 -12.79 -19.59 12.70
CA GLY A 55 -11.62 -20.48 12.62
C GLY A 55 -10.88 -20.40 11.28
N ARG A 56 -11.29 -19.49 10.39
CA ARG A 56 -10.69 -19.25 9.08
C ARG A 56 -10.90 -17.81 8.66
N ILE A 57 -10.03 -17.32 7.80
CA ILE A 57 -10.24 -16.04 7.11
C ILE A 57 -11.32 -16.25 6.03
N LEU A 58 -12.36 -15.40 6.03
CA LEU A 58 -13.35 -15.33 4.96
C LEU A 58 -12.85 -14.38 3.87
N HIS A 59 -13.33 -14.60 2.64
CA HIS A 59 -12.94 -13.79 1.49
C HIS A 59 -13.36 -12.32 1.68
N HIS A 60 -12.41 -11.39 1.54
CA HIS A 60 -12.64 -9.95 1.55
C HIS A 60 -11.52 -9.25 0.77
N ASN A 61 -11.82 -8.08 0.20
CA ASN A 61 -10.85 -7.17 -0.38
C ASN A 61 -11.18 -5.76 0.11
N ILE A 62 -10.28 -5.16 0.90
CA ILE A 62 -10.42 -3.81 1.44
C ILE A 62 -9.35 -2.94 0.79
N ASP A 63 -9.48 -2.71 -0.50
CA ASP A 63 -8.52 -1.99 -1.34
C ASP A 63 -9.17 -0.76 -2.01
N LYS A 64 -10.38 -0.41 -1.60
CA LYS A 64 -11.12 0.76 -2.08
C LYS A 64 -11.44 1.64 -0.88
N GLY A 65 -10.94 2.87 -0.90
CA GLY A 65 -11.15 3.85 0.15
C GLY A 65 -11.03 5.26 -0.41
N MET A 66 -11.75 6.20 0.18
CA MET A 66 -11.73 7.60 -0.20
C MET A 66 -11.53 8.45 1.05
N LEU A 67 -10.43 9.19 1.08
CA LEU A 67 -10.19 10.22 2.09
C LEU A 67 -10.65 11.57 1.52
N VAL A 68 -11.75 12.07 2.05
CA VAL A 68 -12.31 13.37 1.65
C VAL A 68 -11.71 14.46 2.54
N ALA A 69 -11.05 15.44 1.92
CA ALA A 69 -10.44 16.55 2.64
C ALA A 69 -11.49 17.48 3.28
N GLY A 70 -11.19 17.95 4.49
CA GLY A 70 -11.92 19.04 5.14
C GLY A 70 -11.32 20.41 4.81
N GLN A 71 -11.73 21.41 5.59
CA GLN A 71 -11.18 22.77 5.55
C GLN A 71 -10.69 23.15 6.95
N VAL A 72 -9.63 23.95 7.03
CA VAL A 72 -9.06 24.45 8.28
C VAL A 72 -8.52 25.88 8.07
N ASP A 73 -8.75 26.76 9.05
CA ASP A 73 -8.11 28.08 9.12
C ASP A 73 -6.90 27.97 10.06
N CYS A 74 -5.70 27.94 9.49
CA CYS A 74 -4.46 27.78 10.26
C CYS A 74 -3.90 29.15 10.66
N ARG A 75 -3.67 29.36 11.96
CA ARG A 75 -3.06 30.58 12.50
C ARG A 75 -1.74 30.26 13.20
N LEU A 76 -0.85 31.26 13.28
CA LEU A 76 0.36 31.12 14.08
C LEU A 76 -0.02 30.94 15.55
N GLY A 77 0.48 29.88 16.18
CA GLY A 77 0.12 29.50 17.56
C GLY A 77 -1.02 28.49 17.67
N GLY A 78 -1.66 28.12 16.56
CA GLY A 78 -2.85 27.25 16.54
C GLY A 78 -4.12 28.04 16.31
#